data_AF-A0A1I4XIH0-F1
#
_entry.id   AF-A0A1I4XIH0-F1
#
_cell.length_a   1.000
_cell.length_b   1.000
_cell.length_c   1.000
_cell.angle_alpha   90.00
_cell.angle_beta   90.00
_cell.angle_gamma   90.00
#
_symmetry.space_group_name_H-M   'P 1'
#
loop_
_entity.id
_entity.type
_entity.pdbx_description
1 polymer ?
#
loop_
_entity_poly.entity_id
_entity_poly.type
_entity_poly.pdbx_seq_one_letter_code
_entity_poly.pdbx_strand_id
1 'polypeptide(L)'
;MYFEYHFLLHLTHNSQLIEMDFFEYKVQNGDTLHSVSFRLGMTSEELRLFHNSRCKRIDTLWFENLNGIQQLLVPLNFKTEKQKDQEKKKAVPPIQLPDSFFLSTYHISETFEAPMENYLVINHTVQVGICECKFENHYVLTFNQKNFKINSEIPDDKTGSLSIACIESIMPIDFILSDTGNIIGFADHESTIQKFKEKRTDLEEFFTGSVSKMYLDTFLDNISDREYFLRQFRSTLLFQTLFPKMDWFHKRSAWTEKFCFFQNSFPVQCLMEAEYEDEDPDYIVTVLKGKIIDSCSLQELKRGIRFEAAEEEPVSGEIILQYTTHKHHKNLFRAESSLSLWHEDALVQKHSITITQ
;
A
#
# COMPACT_ATOMS: atom_id res chain seq x y z
N MET A 1 24.38 22.96 13.01
CA MET A 1 24.05 24.31 12.52
C MET A 1 24.43 24.43 11.05
N TYR A 2 23.79 23.62 10.19
CA TYR A 2 23.91 23.66 8.72
C TYR A 2 22.54 23.29 8.10
N PHE A 3 21.49 23.80 8.74
CA PHE A 3 20.15 23.97 8.18
C PHE A 3 20.20 25.32 7.43
N GLU A 4 20.03 25.30 6.11
CA GLU A 4 19.47 26.38 5.26
C GLU A 4 20.00 26.38 3.81
N TYR A 5 21.09 25.67 3.49
CA TYR A 5 21.67 25.72 2.13
C TYR A 5 21.18 24.66 1.12
N HIS A 6 20.39 23.67 1.55
CA HIS A 6 19.81 22.67 0.63
C HIS A 6 18.32 22.88 0.33
N PHE A 7 17.67 23.89 0.93
CA PHE A 7 16.25 24.20 0.74
C PHE A 7 15.96 25.21 -0.39
N LEU A 8 17.00 25.73 -1.06
CA LEU A 8 16.87 26.79 -2.07
C LEU A 8 17.30 26.40 -3.50
N LEU A 9 17.65 25.13 -3.76
CA LEU A 9 18.10 24.67 -5.09
C LEU A 9 17.21 23.63 -5.80
N HIS A 10 16.06 23.25 -5.23
CA HIS A 10 15.07 22.39 -5.92
C HIS A 10 13.75 23.08 -6.29
N LEU A 11 13.63 24.39 -6.10
CA LEU A 11 12.45 25.18 -6.53
C LEU A 11 12.56 25.76 -7.95
N THR A 12 13.40 25.19 -8.81
CA THR A 12 13.45 25.56 -10.22
C THR A 12 13.37 24.32 -11.10
N HIS A 13 12.26 24.26 -11.86
CA HIS A 13 11.93 23.36 -12.98
C HIS A 13 11.30 22.00 -12.64
N ASN A 14 10.03 22.01 -12.25
CA ASN A 14 8.92 21.67 -13.15
C ASN A 14 7.64 21.52 -12.31
N SER A 15 7.13 22.64 -11.80
CA SER A 15 5.68 22.76 -11.73
C SER A 15 5.23 22.85 -13.19
N GLN A 16 4.87 21.72 -13.80
CA GLN A 16 3.93 21.76 -14.90
C GLN A 16 2.72 22.51 -14.34
N LEU A 17 2.63 23.80 -14.69
CA LEU A 17 1.37 24.51 -14.59
C LEU A 17 0.40 23.62 -15.36
N ILE A 18 -0.50 22.95 -14.64
CA ILE A 18 -1.66 22.34 -15.25
C ILE A 18 -2.22 23.43 -16.16
N GLU A 19 -2.18 23.19 -17.49
CA GLU A 19 -2.84 24.03 -18.48
C GLU A 19 -4.34 23.94 -18.20
N MET A 20 -4.78 24.73 -17.22
CA MET A 20 -6.19 24.89 -16.92
C MET A 20 -6.74 25.81 -17.99
N ASP A 21 -7.56 25.23 -18.87
CA ASP A 21 -8.37 25.99 -19.82
C ASP A 21 -9.14 27.09 -19.07
N PHE A 22 -9.16 28.27 -19.67
CA PHE A 22 -9.82 29.45 -19.12
C PHE A 22 -10.70 30.09 -20.18
N PHE A 23 -11.67 30.87 -19.72
CA PHE A 23 -12.43 31.78 -20.57
C PHE A 23 -12.22 33.22 -20.10
N GLU A 24 -12.39 34.15 -21.03
CA GLU A 24 -12.33 35.58 -20.72
C GLU A 24 -13.71 36.08 -20.30
N TYR A 25 -13.87 36.40 -19.02
CA TYR A 25 -15.04 37.10 -18.52
C TYR A 25 -14.90 38.60 -18.78
N LYS A 26 -15.83 39.19 -19.52
CA LYS A 26 -15.85 40.63 -19.78
C LYS A 26 -16.43 41.38 -18.57
N VAL A 27 -15.64 42.27 -17.98
CA VAL A 27 -16.04 43.06 -16.80
C VAL A 27 -17.17 44.02 -17.16
N GLN A 28 -18.23 44.02 -16.38
CA GLN A 28 -19.39 44.91 -16.56
C GLN A 28 -19.34 46.10 -15.60
N ASN A 29 -20.09 47.18 -15.91
CA ASN A 29 -20.17 48.33 -15.01
C ASN A 29 -20.76 47.92 -13.66
N GLY A 30 -20.04 48.23 -12.57
CA GLY A 30 -20.42 47.85 -11.22
C GLY A 30 -19.91 46.48 -10.78
N ASP A 31 -19.22 45.73 -11.64
CA ASP A 31 -18.53 44.51 -11.23
C ASP A 31 -17.36 44.86 -10.29
N THR A 32 -17.27 44.08 -9.22
CA THR A 32 -16.14 44.00 -8.31
C THR A 32 -15.57 42.59 -8.37
N LEU A 33 -14.33 42.42 -7.94
CA LEU A 33 -13.70 41.11 -7.84
C LEU A 33 -14.57 40.16 -7.00
N HIS A 34 -15.02 40.61 -5.82
CA HIS A 34 -15.96 39.88 -4.98
C HIS A 34 -17.28 39.51 -5.68
N SER A 35 -17.95 40.44 -6.38
CA SER A 35 -19.23 40.12 -7.03
C SER A 35 -19.05 39.12 -8.17
N VAL A 36 -17.95 39.22 -8.92
CA VAL A 36 -17.64 38.29 -10.01
C VAL A 36 -17.26 36.92 -9.44
N SER A 37 -16.36 36.86 -8.46
CA SER A 37 -15.93 35.60 -7.84
C SER A 37 -17.10 34.87 -7.17
N PHE A 38 -17.96 35.60 -6.46
CA PHE A 38 -19.16 35.06 -5.82
C PHE A 38 -20.13 34.41 -6.84
N ARG A 39 -20.38 35.08 -7.98
CA ARG A 39 -21.21 34.50 -9.06
C ARG A 39 -20.60 33.24 -9.67
N LEU A 40 -19.28 33.16 -9.69
CA LEU A 40 -18.53 32.02 -10.21
C LEU A 40 -18.28 30.93 -9.16
N GLY A 41 -18.77 31.10 -7.93
CA GLY A 41 -18.61 30.13 -6.85
C GLY A 41 -17.18 30.01 -6.31
N MET A 42 -16.36 31.06 -6.43
CA MET A 42 -14.98 31.12 -5.93
C MET A 42 -14.75 32.33 -5.03
N THR A 43 -13.67 32.30 -4.25
CA THR A 43 -13.23 33.45 -3.45
C THR A 43 -12.57 34.52 -4.33
N SER A 44 -12.59 35.78 -3.89
CA SER A 44 -11.86 36.87 -4.55
C SER A 44 -10.37 36.54 -4.71
N GLU A 45 -9.79 35.87 -3.71
CA GLU A 45 -8.38 35.48 -3.69
C GLU A 45 -8.05 34.41 -4.74
N GLU A 46 -8.88 33.37 -4.87
CA GLU A 46 -8.69 32.33 -5.88
C GLU A 46 -8.76 32.90 -7.31
N LEU A 47 -9.76 33.77 -7.58
CA LEU A 47 -9.88 34.43 -8.88
C LEU A 47 -8.69 35.36 -9.15
N ARG A 48 -8.25 36.12 -8.15
CA ARG A 48 -7.08 37.00 -8.24
C ARG A 48 -5.81 36.24 -8.54
N LEU A 49 -5.52 35.16 -7.81
CA LEU A 49 -4.32 34.34 -8.01
C LEU A 49 -4.30 33.68 -9.40
N PHE A 50 -5.45 33.13 -9.84
CA PHE A 50 -5.55 32.53 -11.16
C PHE A 50 -5.34 33.55 -12.28
N HIS A 51 -5.98 34.72 -12.18
CA HIS A 51 -5.83 35.80 -13.13
C HIS A 51 -4.39 36.33 -13.17
N ASN A 52 -3.84 36.71 -12.02
CA ASN A 52 -2.55 37.39 -11.92
C ASN A 52 -1.37 36.51 -12.38
N SER A 53 -1.49 35.19 -12.24
CA SER A 53 -0.48 34.25 -12.73
C SER A 53 -0.45 34.11 -14.26
N ARG A 54 -1.48 34.59 -14.97
CA ARG A 54 -1.65 34.40 -16.43
C ARG A 54 -1.88 35.69 -17.22
N CYS A 55 -2.15 36.80 -16.53
CA CYS A 55 -2.36 38.11 -17.15
C CYS A 55 -1.05 38.87 -17.37
N LYS A 56 -1.10 39.95 -18.16
CA LYS A 56 0.01 40.91 -18.26
C LYS A 56 0.06 41.78 -17.00
N ARG A 57 1.23 42.33 -16.69
CA ARG A 57 1.46 43.17 -15.51
C ARG A 57 0.49 44.36 -15.37
N ILE A 58 -0.03 44.88 -16.49
CA ILE A 58 -0.99 45.99 -16.50
C ILE A 58 -2.41 45.57 -16.09
N ASP A 59 -2.73 44.28 -16.27
CA ASP A 59 -4.04 43.70 -15.97
C ASP A 59 -4.07 43.04 -14.58
N THR A 60 -2.96 43.13 -13.84
CA THR A 60 -2.83 42.51 -12.50
C THR A 60 -3.80 43.15 -11.50
N LEU A 61 -4.55 42.30 -10.83
CA LEU A 61 -5.54 42.66 -9.82
C LEU A 61 -4.85 42.90 -8.46
N TRP A 62 -4.88 44.14 -8.00
CA TRP A 62 -4.35 44.56 -6.69
C TRP A 62 -5.46 44.84 -5.67
N PHE A 63 -6.66 45.21 -6.14
CA PHE A 63 -7.77 45.67 -5.31
C PHE A 63 -9.07 44.96 -5.71
N GLU A 64 -10.10 45.07 -4.85
CA GLU A 64 -11.44 44.53 -5.13
C GLU A 64 -12.16 45.26 -6.28
N ASN A 65 -11.76 46.48 -6.57
CA ASN A 65 -12.29 47.27 -7.68
C ASN A 65 -11.59 46.90 -8.98
N LEU A 66 -12.37 46.64 -10.04
CA LEU A 66 -11.90 46.26 -11.37
C LEU A 66 -11.73 47.46 -12.32
N ASN A 67 -11.61 48.68 -11.79
CA ASN A 67 -11.38 49.89 -12.57
C ASN A 67 -10.16 49.75 -13.51
N GLY A 68 -10.39 49.91 -14.81
CA GLY A 68 -9.35 49.79 -15.84
C GLY A 68 -9.11 48.36 -16.33
N ILE A 69 -9.71 47.35 -15.69
CA ILE A 69 -9.65 45.95 -16.11
C ILE A 69 -10.85 45.65 -17.01
N GLN A 70 -10.59 45.28 -18.26
CA GLN A 70 -11.66 45.00 -19.23
C GLN A 70 -12.11 43.53 -19.20
N GLN A 71 -11.19 42.62 -18.87
CA GLN A 71 -11.40 41.18 -18.93
C GLN A 71 -10.72 40.47 -17.77
N LEU A 72 -11.36 39.42 -17.28
CA LEU A 72 -10.83 38.51 -16.27
C LEU A 72 -10.63 37.13 -16.89
N LEU A 73 -9.42 36.59 -16.79
CA LEU A 73 -9.16 35.17 -17.01
C LEU A 73 -9.81 34.36 -15.89
N VAL A 74 -10.79 33.53 -16.26
CA VAL A 74 -11.55 32.69 -15.33
C VAL A 74 -11.34 31.22 -15.70
N PRO A 75 -11.02 30.34 -14.75
CA PRO A 75 -10.84 28.93 -15.03
C PRO A 75 -12.16 28.27 -15.45
N LEU A 76 -12.16 27.48 -16.54
CA LEU A 76 -13.35 26.81 -17.07
C LEU A 76 -13.89 25.73 -16.13
N ASN A 77 -13.00 25.00 -15.46
CA ASN A 77 -13.34 23.89 -14.56
C ASN A 77 -12.92 24.20 -13.12
N PHE A 78 -13.25 25.40 -12.63
CA PHE A 78 -12.97 25.75 -11.25
C PHE A 78 -13.70 24.81 -10.28
N LYS A 79 -12.95 24.28 -9.30
CA LYS A 79 -13.49 23.47 -8.21
C LYS A 79 -13.10 24.12 -6.89
N THR A 80 -14.10 24.38 -6.06
CA THR A 80 -13.89 24.83 -4.68
C THR A 80 -13.12 23.78 -3.88
N GLU A 81 -12.43 24.17 -2.80
CA GLU A 81 -11.80 23.21 -1.88
C GLU A 81 -12.80 22.14 -1.40
N LYS A 82 -14.04 22.52 -1.07
CA LYS A 82 -15.09 21.57 -0.68
C LYS A 82 -15.43 20.57 -1.79
N GLN A 83 -15.48 21.01 -3.04
CA GLN A 83 -15.72 20.10 -4.17
C GLN A 83 -14.52 19.20 -4.41
N LYS A 84 -13.30 19.73 -4.34
CA LYS A 84 -12.06 18.94 -4.41
C LYS A 84 -12.02 17.88 -3.30
N ASP A 85 -12.39 18.23 -2.08
CA ASP A 85 -12.47 17.29 -0.96
C ASP A 85 -13.54 16.22 -1.16
N GLN A 86 -14.72 16.59 -1.69
CA GLN A 86 -15.78 15.64 -2.01
C GLN A 86 -15.37 14.69 -3.14
N GLU A 87 -14.69 15.19 -4.17
CA GLU A 87 -14.16 14.38 -5.25
C GLU A 87 -13.06 13.45 -4.77
N LYS A 88 -12.12 13.93 -3.94
CA LYS A 88 -11.10 13.09 -3.29
C LYS A 88 -11.71 11.97 -2.46
N LYS A 89 -12.76 12.27 -1.68
CA LYS A 89 -13.52 11.26 -0.92
C LYS A 89 -14.22 10.25 -1.83
N LYS A 90 -14.67 10.67 -3.01
CA LYS A 90 -15.24 9.79 -4.03
C LYS A 90 -14.19 9.06 -4.84
N ALA A 91 -12.94 9.53 -4.90
CA ALA A 91 -11.86 8.98 -5.73
C ALA A 91 -11.19 7.77 -5.07
N VAL A 92 -11.03 7.79 -3.74
CA VAL A 92 -10.51 6.64 -2.98
C VAL A 92 -11.45 5.42 -3.06
N PRO A 93 -10.94 4.19 -2.80
CA PRO A 93 -11.77 3.00 -2.63
C PRO A 93 -12.83 3.18 -1.53
N PRO A 94 -14.01 2.53 -1.61
CA PRO A 94 -15.02 2.55 -0.55
C PRO A 94 -14.53 1.85 0.73
N ILE A 95 -15.22 2.10 1.86
CA ILE A 95 -14.90 1.47 3.17
C ILE A 95 -15.22 -0.03 3.15
N GLN A 96 -16.20 -0.45 2.35
CA GLN A 96 -16.45 -1.87 2.09
C GLN A 96 -15.61 -2.31 0.89
N LEU A 97 -15.04 -3.50 0.97
CA LEU A 97 -14.27 -4.12 -0.11
C LEU A 97 -15.14 -4.23 -1.37
N PRO A 98 -14.82 -3.54 -2.48
CA PRO A 98 -15.53 -3.76 -3.73
C PRO A 98 -15.06 -5.06 -4.40
N ASP A 99 -15.96 -5.77 -5.07
CA ASP A 99 -15.67 -7.02 -5.79
C ASP A 99 -14.55 -6.84 -6.84
N SER A 100 -14.45 -5.64 -7.41
CA SER A 100 -13.45 -5.28 -8.42
C SER A 100 -12.16 -4.73 -7.83
N PHE A 101 -11.96 -4.75 -6.50
CA PHE A 101 -10.74 -4.21 -5.88
C PHE A 101 -9.50 -4.94 -6.37
N PHE A 102 -9.55 -6.26 -6.41
CA PHE A 102 -8.41 -7.09 -6.79
C PHE A 102 -8.45 -7.38 -8.28
N LEU A 103 -7.30 -7.23 -8.94
CA LEU A 103 -7.06 -7.72 -10.28
C LEU A 103 -6.68 -9.21 -10.22
N SER A 104 -6.85 -9.91 -11.34
CA SER A 104 -6.68 -11.36 -11.38
C SER A 104 -5.24 -11.85 -11.20
N THR A 105 -4.27 -11.00 -11.54
CA THR A 105 -2.85 -11.35 -11.56
C THR A 105 -2.03 -10.16 -11.09
N TYR A 106 -1.03 -10.43 -10.26
CA TYR A 106 -0.02 -9.49 -9.82
C TYR A 106 1.38 -10.11 -9.96
N HIS A 107 2.33 -9.28 -10.37
CA HIS A 107 3.77 -9.54 -10.35
C HIS A 107 4.36 -8.98 -9.06
N ILE A 108 5.06 -9.84 -8.33
CA ILE A 108 5.62 -9.53 -7.01
C ILE A 108 7.13 -9.49 -7.11
N SER A 109 7.74 -8.47 -6.52
CA SER A 109 9.18 -8.36 -6.30
C SER A 109 9.44 -8.03 -4.84
N GLU A 110 10.08 -8.93 -4.11
CA GLU A 110 10.47 -8.75 -2.71
C GLU A 110 11.98 -8.62 -2.60
N THR A 111 12.44 -7.63 -1.84
CA THR A 111 13.86 -7.37 -1.58
C THR A 111 14.12 -7.45 -0.08
N PHE A 112 15.09 -8.27 0.30
CA PHE A 112 15.57 -8.38 1.68
C PHE A 112 16.99 -7.82 1.77
N GLU A 113 17.20 -6.89 2.70
CA GLU A 113 18.46 -6.22 2.97
C GLU A 113 18.79 -6.39 4.46
N ALA A 114 20.00 -6.90 4.76
CA ALA A 114 20.56 -6.95 6.11
C ALA A 114 22.03 -6.50 6.07
N PRO A 115 22.58 -5.89 7.14
CA PRO A 115 23.89 -5.23 7.11
C PRO A 115 25.09 -6.11 6.72
N MET A 116 24.95 -7.43 6.84
CA MET A 116 26.02 -8.41 6.64
C MET A 116 25.68 -9.48 5.60
N GLU A 117 24.49 -9.40 4.98
CA GLU A 117 24.03 -10.38 4.00
C GLU A 117 23.96 -9.74 2.61
N ASN A 118 24.10 -10.56 1.58
CA ASN A 118 23.84 -10.12 0.22
C ASN A 118 22.36 -9.75 0.10
N TYR A 119 22.06 -8.70 -0.67
CA TYR A 119 20.69 -8.39 -1.04
C TYR A 119 20.06 -9.61 -1.72
N LEU A 120 18.85 -9.98 -1.30
CA LEU A 120 18.10 -11.09 -1.85
C LEU A 120 16.85 -10.54 -2.53
N VAL A 121 16.67 -10.86 -3.81
CA VAL A 121 15.47 -10.48 -4.56
C VAL A 121 14.66 -11.73 -4.92
N ILE A 122 13.41 -11.80 -4.49
CA ILE A 122 12.48 -12.87 -4.83
C ILE A 122 11.40 -12.29 -5.74
N ASN A 123 11.27 -12.84 -6.95
CA ASN A 123 10.22 -12.47 -7.88
C ASN A 123 9.26 -13.64 -8.07
N HIS A 124 7.96 -13.39 -8.07
CA HIS A 124 6.96 -14.42 -8.35
C HIS A 124 5.66 -13.81 -8.86
N THR A 125 4.72 -14.66 -9.26
CA THR A 125 3.39 -14.25 -9.72
C THR A 125 2.35 -14.70 -8.71
N VAL A 126 1.46 -13.79 -8.33
CA VAL A 126 0.27 -14.06 -7.53
C VAL A 126 -0.95 -13.99 -8.44
N GLN A 127 -1.85 -14.95 -8.34
CA GLN A 127 -3.16 -14.89 -8.96
C GLN A 127 -4.23 -14.89 -7.89
N VAL A 128 -5.24 -14.04 -8.10
CA VAL A 128 -6.30 -13.80 -7.14
C VAL A 128 -7.65 -13.95 -7.83
N GLY A 129 -8.54 -14.74 -7.24
CA GLY A 129 -9.95 -14.82 -7.62
C GLY A 129 -10.83 -14.50 -6.43
N ILE A 130 -11.86 -13.67 -6.62
CA ILE A 130 -12.84 -13.34 -5.58
C ILE A 130 -14.22 -13.84 -5.97
N CYS A 131 -14.90 -14.47 -5.01
CA CYS A 131 -16.30 -14.85 -5.11
C CYS A 131 -17.02 -14.44 -3.83
N GLU A 132 -18.16 -13.75 -3.96
CA GLU A 132 -18.98 -13.34 -2.82
C GLU A 132 -19.82 -14.52 -2.29
N CYS A 133 -19.75 -14.77 -0.97
CA CYS A 133 -20.65 -15.71 -0.30
C CYS A 133 -21.84 -14.96 0.32
N LYS A 134 -22.95 -14.93 -0.44
CA LYS A 134 -24.19 -14.20 -0.09
C LYS A 134 -24.83 -14.53 1.26
N PHE A 135 -24.47 -15.65 1.88
CA PHE A 135 -25.09 -16.11 3.14
C PHE A 135 -24.43 -15.55 4.40
N GLU A 136 -23.20 -15.01 4.32
CA GLU A 136 -22.44 -14.55 5.50
C GLU A 136 -21.78 -13.17 5.35
N ASN A 137 -22.02 -12.43 4.26
CA ASN A 137 -21.33 -11.17 3.93
C ASN A 137 -19.79 -11.28 3.96
N HIS A 138 -19.26 -12.47 3.69
CA HIS A 138 -17.83 -12.73 3.55
C HIS A 138 -17.48 -12.96 2.08
N TYR A 139 -16.25 -12.65 1.71
CA TYR A 139 -15.70 -13.00 0.41
C TYR A 139 -14.81 -14.23 0.53
N VAL A 140 -14.93 -15.15 -0.43
CA VAL A 140 -13.96 -16.23 -0.61
C VAL A 140 -12.94 -15.79 -1.64
N LEU A 141 -11.68 -15.82 -1.24
CA LEU A 141 -10.54 -15.42 -2.03
C LEU A 141 -9.70 -16.65 -2.38
N THR A 142 -9.65 -17.01 -3.65
CA THR A 142 -8.71 -18.01 -4.16
C THR A 142 -7.37 -17.36 -4.45
N PHE A 143 -6.33 -17.81 -3.76
CA PHE A 143 -4.96 -17.32 -3.87
C PHE A 143 -4.06 -18.40 -4.46
N ASN A 144 -3.25 -18.02 -5.45
CA ASN A 144 -2.29 -18.91 -6.09
C ASN A 144 -0.94 -18.21 -6.30
N GLN A 145 0.16 -18.89 -6.00
CA GLN A 145 1.52 -18.40 -6.27
C GLN A 145 2.25 -19.34 -7.21
N LYS A 146 3.04 -18.76 -8.13
CA LYS A 146 3.84 -19.51 -9.11
C LYS A 146 5.00 -18.68 -9.65
N ASN A 147 5.83 -19.31 -10.48
CA ASN A 147 6.92 -18.66 -11.22
C ASN A 147 7.99 -17.99 -10.32
N PHE A 148 8.34 -18.64 -9.21
CA PHE A 148 9.36 -18.14 -8.29
C PHE A 148 10.73 -18.03 -8.97
N LYS A 149 11.40 -16.90 -8.76
CA LYS A 149 12.77 -16.63 -9.18
C LYS A 149 13.51 -15.94 -8.04
N ILE A 150 14.73 -16.40 -7.75
CA ILE A 150 15.63 -15.79 -6.77
C ILE A 150 16.76 -15.12 -7.55
N ASN A 151 17.01 -13.83 -7.29
CA ASN A 151 18.01 -13.03 -8.00
C ASN A 151 17.91 -13.12 -9.53
N SER A 152 16.66 -13.17 -10.04
CA SER A 152 16.29 -13.33 -11.45
C SER A 152 16.49 -14.73 -12.04
N GLU A 153 16.95 -15.70 -11.27
CA GLU A 153 17.17 -17.09 -11.69
C GLU A 153 16.12 -18.04 -11.09
N ILE A 154 15.80 -19.12 -11.80
CA ILE A 154 14.95 -20.19 -11.23
C ILE A 154 15.85 -20.96 -10.27
N PRO A 155 15.46 -21.14 -8.98
CA PRO A 155 16.29 -21.89 -8.04
C PRO A 155 16.56 -23.30 -8.55
N ASP A 156 17.83 -23.61 -8.78
CA ASP A 156 18.29 -24.92 -9.24
C ASP A 156 18.93 -25.75 -8.10
N ASP A 157 19.15 -25.11 -6.95
CA ASP A 157 19.59 -25.78 -5.75
C ASP A 157 18.46 -26.64 -5.17
N LYS A 158 18.87 -27.75 -4.53
CA LYS A 158 17.94 -28.76 -4.00
C LYS A 158 16.98 -28.17 -2.96
N THR A 159 17.43 -27.22 -2.14
CA THR A 159 16.63 -26.64 -1.05
C THR A 159 15.60 -25.67 -1.60
N GLY A 160 16.01 -24.77 -2.50
CA GLY A 160 15.11 -23.86 -3.20
C GLY A 160 14.06 -24.61 -4.01
N SER A 161 14.47 -25.61 -4.79
CA SER A 161 13.54 -26.45 -5.57
C SER A 161 12.53 -27.20 -4.70
N LEU A 162 12.97 -27.80 -3.58
CA LEU A 162 12.08 -28.49 -2.64
C LEU A 162 11.07 -27.53 -2.01
N SER A 163 11.52 -26.34 -1.60
CA SER A 163 10.67 -25.33 -0.96
C SER A 163 9.57 -24.85 -1.91
N ILE A 164 9.93 -24.58 -3.17
CA ILE A 164 8.97 -24.21 -4.22
C ILE A 164 7.96 -25.34 -4.46
N ALA A 165 8.43 -26.57 -4.62
CA ALA A 165 7.56 -27.73 -4.86
C ALA A 165 6.56 -27.95 -3.72
N CYS A 166 6.95 -27.71 -2.47
CA CYS A 166 6.04 -27.78 -1.32
C CYS A 166 4.94 -26.71 -1.40
N ILE A 167 5.30 -25.46 -1.67
CA ILE A 167 4.31 -24.37 -1.83
C ILE A 167 3.37 -24.67 -3.00
N GLU A 168 3.89 -25.07 -4.17
CA GLU A 168 3.07 -25.36 -5.34
C GLU A 168 2.10 -26.53 -5.11
N SER A 169 2.50 -27.53 -4.31
CA SER A 169 1.66 -28.70 -4.02
C SER A 169 0.40 -28.41 -3.19
N ILE A 170 0.36 -27.26 -2.51
CA ILE A 170 -0.81 -26.83 -1.72
C ILE A 170 -1.65 -25.76 -2.40
N MET A 171 -1.17 -25.19 -3.50
CA MET A 171 -1.89 -24.16 -4.25
C MET A 171 -2.98 -24.76 -5.15
N PRO A 172 -4.07 -24.02 -5.44
CA PRO A 172 -4.46 -22.74 -4.82
C PRO A 172 -5.03 -22.94 -3.40
N ILE A 173 -5.02 -21.87 -2.60
CA ILE A 173 -5.55 -21.81 -1.23
C ILE A 173 -6.70 -20.82 -1.17
N ASP A 174 -7.80 -21.19 -0.52
CA ASP A 174 -8.97 -20.34 -0.36
C ASP A 174 -9.02 -19.70 1.04
N PHE A 175 -9.06 -18.37 1.07
CA PHE A 175 -9.19 -17.56 2.28
C PHE A 175 -10.58 -16.96 2.41
N ILE A 176 -10.99 -16.66 3.64
CA ILE A 176 -12.18 -15.87 3.95
C ILE A 176 -11.73 -14.44 4.24
N LEU A 177 -12.29 -13.47 3.51
CA LEU A 177 -12.12 -12.04 3.78
C LEU A 177 -13.36 -11.47 4.48
N SER A 178 -13.13 -10.55 5.42
CA SER A 178 -14.18 -9.68 5.94
C SER A 178 -14.68 -8.69 4.88
N ASP A 179 -15.83 -8.09 5.12
CA ASP A 179 -16.40 -6.99 4.32
C ASP A 179 -15.47 -5.76 4.22
N THR A 180 -14.51 -5.61 5.14
CA THR A 180 -13.47 -4.57 5.13
C THR A 180 -12.13 -5.01 4.51
N GLY A 181 -12.03 -6.24 3.97
CA GLY A 181 -10.84 -6.75 3.28
C GLY A 181 -9.82 -7.52 4.12
N ASN A 182 -10.07 -7.76 5.41
CA ASN A 182 -9.14 -8.53 6.26
C ASN A 182 -9.28 -10.03 6.01
N ILE A 183 -8.17 -10.76 5.91
CA ILE A 183 -8.22 -12.23 5.97
C ILE A 183 -8.60 -12.64 7.39
N ILE A 184 -9.75 -13.31 7.54
CA ILE A 184 -10.28 -13.79 8.83
C ILE A 184 -10.09 -15.30 9.02
N GLY A 185 -9.87 -16.08 7.96
CA GLY A 185 -9.66 -17.52 8.05
C GLY A 185 -9.37 -18.19 6.70
N PHE A 186 -9.30 -19.52 6.72
CA PHE A 186 -9.37 -20.36 5.52
C PHE A 186 -10.82 -20.76 5.23
N ALA A 187 -11.19 -20.79 3.95
CA ALA A 187 -12.49 -21.32 3.52
C ALA A 187 -12.52 -22.86 3.64
N ASP A 188 -11.45 -23.53 3.21
CA ASP A 188 -11.28 -24.99 3.36
C ASP A 188 -9.81 -25.37 3.60
N HIS A 189 -9.43 -25.40 4.88
CA HIS A 189 -8.08 -25.76 5.33
C HIS A 189 -7.76 -27.26 5.14
N GLU A 190 -8.77 -28.14 5.29
CA GLU A 190 -8.58 -29.59 5.14
C GLU A 190 -8.21 -29.95 3.70
N SER A 191 -8.82 -29.27 2.71
CA SER A 191 -8.46 -29.46 1.31
C SER A 191 -6.98 -29.17 1.04
N THR A 192 -6.39 -28.17 1.70
CA THR A 192 -4.97 -27.82 1.57
C THR A 192 -4.07 -28.96 2.06
N ILE A 193 -4.40 -29.53 3.23
CA ILE A 193 -3.66 -30.66 3.80
C ILE A 193 -3.77 -31.89 2.88
N GLN A 194 -4.97 -32.15 2.35
CA GLN A 194 -5.21 -33.30 1.48
C GLN A 194 -4.45 -33.19 0.15
N LYS A 195 -4.42 -32.01 -0.49
CA LYS A 195 -3.61 -31.75 -1.69
C LYS A 195 -2.13 -32.05 -1.45
N PHE A 196 -1.58 -31.62 -0.31
CA PHE A 196 -0.19 -31.92 0.04
C PHE A 196 0.03 -33.42 0.19
N LYS A 197 -0.82 -34.12 0.93
CA LYS A 197 -0.71 -35.57 1.16
C LYS A 197 -0.72 -36.36 -0.14
N GLU A 198 -1.56 -35.97 -1.10
CA GLU A 198 -1.63 -36.60 -2.42
C GLU A 198 -0.37 -36.38 -3.25
N LYS A 199 0.26 -35.20 -3.14
CA LYS A 199 1.49 -34.86 -3.85
C LYS A 199 2.76 -35.33 -3.15
N ARG A 200 2.68 -35.63 -1.86
CA ARG A 200 3.84 -35.95 -1.02
C ARG A 200 4.63 -37.15 -1.53
N THR A 201 3.98 -38.20 -2.03
CA THR A 201 4.68 -39.38 -2.57
C THR A 201 5.57 -39.02 -3.74
N ASP A 202 5.07 -38.24 -4.71
CA ASP A 202 5.84 -37.75 -5.85
C ASP A 202 7.06 -36.91 -5.39
N LEU A 203 6.87 -36.08 -4.36
CA LEU A 203 7.94 -35.26 -3.78
C LEU A 203 9.01 -36.10 -3.07
N GLU A 204 8.63 -37.15 -2.33
CA GLU A 204 9.58 -38.03 -1.65
C GLU A 204 10.41 -38.88 -2.63
N GLU A 205 9.81 -39.27 -3.77
CA GLU A 205 10.52 -39.99 -4.84
C GLU A 205 11.56 -39.09 -5.53
N PHE A 206 11.22 -37.83 -5.80
CA PHE A 206 12.13 -36.88 -6.45
C PHE A 206 13.20 -36.33 -5.49
N PHE A 207 12.78 -35.87 -4.31
CA PHE A 207 13.65 -35.25 -3.30
C PHE A 207 14.13 -36.28 -2.27
N THR A 208 15.03 -37.15 -2.68
CA THR A 208 15.54 -38.21 -1.78
C THR A 208 16.44 -37.68 -0.66
N GLY A 209 16.53 -38.43 0.45
CA GLY A 209 17.44 -38.15 1.58
C GLY A 209 16.75 -37.70 2.86
N SER A 210 17.44 -37.85 3.99
CA SER A 210 16.88 -37.60 5.33
C SER A 210 16.50 -36.13 5.56
N VAL A 211 17.30 -35.19 5.06
CA VAL A 211 17.03 -33.74 5.17
C VAL A 211 15.75 -33.37 4.43
N SER A 212 15.57 -33.84 3.18
CA SER A 212 14.35 -33.59 2.40
C SER A 212 13.12 -34.17 3.09
N LYS A 213 13.23 -35.40 3.62
CA LYS A 213 12.14 -36.03 4.37
C LYS A 213 11.75 -35.23 5.61
N MET A 214 12.75 -34.80 6.40
CA MET A 214 12.51 -33.96 7.57
C MET A 214 11.84 -32.63 7.21
N TYR A 215 12.21 -32.02 6.08
CA TYR A 215 11.57 -30.81 5.58
C TYR A 215 10.11 -31.07 5.20
N LEU A 216 9.80 -32.15 4.48
CA LEU A 216 8.44 -32.53 4.10
C LEU A 216 7.56 -32.86 5.32
N ASP A 217 8.12 -33.53 6.32
CA ASP A 217 7.46 -33.80 7.61
C ASP A 217 7.12 -32.48 8.32
N THR A 218 8.11 -31.59 8.46
CA THR A 218 7.93 -30.28 9.09
C THR A 218 6.92 -29.42 8.34
N PHE A 219 6.92 -29.47 7.00
CA PHE A 219 5.96 -28.75 6.19
C PHE A 219 4.54 -29.27 6.43
N LEU A 220 4.34 -30.59 6.45
CA LEU A 220 3.04 -31.19 6.76
C LEU A 220 2.56 -30.80 8.16
N ASP A 221 3.43 -30.87 9.16
CA ASP A 221 3.09 -30.49 10.54
C ASP A 221 2.67 -29.02 10.62
N ASN A 222 3.42 -28.14 9.97
CA ASN A 222 3.14 -26.70 9.93
C ASN A 222 1.81 -26.38 9.23
N ILE A 223 1.50 -27.00 8.08
CA ILE A 223 0.22 -26.77 7.39
C ILE A 223 -0.94 -27.45 8.10
N SER A 224 -0.70 -28.44 8.96
CA SER A 224 -1.76 -29.13 9.70
C SER A 224 -2.28 -28.31 10.89
N ASP A 225 -1.46 -27.43 11.46
CA ASP A 225 -1.92 -26.45 12.45
C ASP A 225 -2.57 -25.25 11.77
N ARG A 226 -3.90 -25.20 11.80
CA ARG A 226 -4.72 -24.16 11.15
C ARG A 226 -4.33 -22.74 11.55
N GLU A 227 -4.18 -22.48 12.84
CA GLU A 227 -3.96 -21.12 13.35
C GLU A 227 -2.51 -20.70 13.12
N TYR A 228 -1.56 -21.62 13.34
CA TYR A 228 -0.17 -21.38 13.02
C TYR A 228 0.01 -21.07 11.53
N PHE A 229 -0.60 -21.88 10.65
CA PHE A 229 -0.50 -21.73 9.21
C PHE A 229 -1.13 -20.43 8.71
N LEU A 230 -2.30 -20.07 9.22
CA LEU A 230 -2.94 -18.79 8.91
C LEU A 230 -2.07 -17.60 9.36
N ARG A 231 -1.45 -17.71 10.54
CA ARG A 231 -0.52 -16.70 11.07
C ARG A 231 0.72 -16.55 10.19
N GLN A 232 1.25 -17.64 9.60
CA GLN A 232 2.38 -17.56 8.67
C GLN A 232 2.06 -16.57 7.55
N PHE A 233 0.93 -16.76 6.86
CA PHE A 233 0.50 -15.88 5.77
C PHE A 233 0.33 -14.44 6.25
N ARG A 234 -0.48 -14.22 7.30
CA ARG A 234 -0.76 -12.87 7.83
C ARG A 234 0.48 -12.12 8.29
N SER A 235 1.55 -12.81 8.68
CA SER A 235 2.80 -12.20 9.10
C SER A 235 3.73 -11.80 7.94
N THR A 236 3.48 -12.29 6.72
CA THR A 236 4.30 -11.90 5.55
C THR A 236 4.02 -10.46 5.14
N LEU A 237 5.04 -9.76 4.65
CA LEU A 237 4.85 -8.41 4.11
C LEU A 237 3.91 -8.43 2.90
N LEU A 238 3.96 -9.48 2.08
CA LEU A 238 3.03 -9.68 0.97
C LEU A 238 1.57 -9.59 1.41
N PHE A 239 1.16 -10.33 2.42
CA PHE A 239 -0.24 -10.33 2.87
C PHE A 239 -0.60 -9.04 3.60
N GLN A 240 0.32 -8.49 4.41
CA GLN A 240 0.12 -7.19 5.06
C GLN A 240 -0.03 -6.04 4.06
N THR A 241 0.51 -6.20 2.84
CA THR A 241 0.45 -5.19 1.78
C THR A 241 -0.71 -5.42 0.83
N LEU A 242 -0.86 -6.64 0.29
CA LEU A 242 -1.85 -6.96 -0.73
C LEU A 242 -3.29 -6.88 -0.20
N PHE A 243 -3.52 -7.16 1.08
CA PHE A 243 -4.84 -7.15 1.71
C PHE A 243 -4.99 -5.97 2.70
N PRO A 244 -5.07 -4.72 2.22
CA PRO A 244 -5.23 -3.57 3.09
C PRO A 244 -6.60 -3.56 3.77
N LYS A 245 -6.68 -2.94 4.95
CA LYS A 245 -7.98 -2.57 5.52
C LYS A 245 -8.55 -1.39 4.76
N MET A 246 -9.79 -1.54 4.29
CA MET A 246 -10.43 -0.55 3.44
C MET A 246 -10.66 0.81 4.12
N ASP A 247 -10.73 0.86 5.45
CA ASP A 247 -10.85 2.11 6.18
C ASP A 247 -9.54 2.95 6.17
N TRP A 248 -8.39 2.35 5.86
CA TRP A 248 -7.10 3.06 5.75
C TRP A 248 -7.15 4.16 4.68
N PHE A 249 -7.86 3.94 3.56
CA PHE A 249 -8.02 4.92 2.49
C PHE A 249 -8.81 6.19 2.92
N HIS A 250 -9.46 6.15 4.08
CA HIS A 250 -10.30 7.23 4.61
C HIS A 250 -9.71 7.89 5.86
N LYS A 251 -8.55 7.46 6.34
CA LYS A 251 -7.90 8.07 7.51
C LYS A 251 -7.46 9.50 7.19
N ARG A 252 -7.66 10.41 8.14
CA ARG A 252 -7.29 11.83 8.01
C ARG A 252 -6.56 12.37 9.25
N SER A 253 -6.50 11.57 10.29
CA SER A 253 -5.79 11.83 11.53
C SER A 253 -4.94 10.61 11.84
N ALA A 254 -3.91 10.79 12.67
CA ALA A 254 -3.12 9.67 13.14
C ALA A 254 -4.01 8.61 13.81
N TRP A 255 -3.69 7.34 13.59
CA TRP A 255 -4.37 6.20 14.21
C TRP A 255 -3.35 5.14 14.58
N THR A 256 -3.81 4.08 15.21
CA THR A 256 -2.96 2.98 15.62
C THR A 256 -3.33 1.71 14.89
N GLU A 257 -2.33 1.00 14.39
CA GLU A 257 -2.49 -0.25 13.67
C GLU A 257 -1.39 -1.24 14.07
N LYS A 258 -1.59 -2.54 13.84
CA LYS A 258 -0.57 -3.54 14.17
C LYS A 258 0.00 -4.22 12.94
N PHE A 259 1.33 -4.39 12.92
CA PHE A 259 2.08 -5.02 11.84
C PHE A 259 3.11 -6.02 12.37
N CYS A 260 3.39 -7.08 11.62
CA CYS A 260 4.49 -8.01 11.89
C CYS A 260 5.76 -7.51 11.17
N PHE A 261 6.80 -7.18 11.95
CA PHE A 261 8.11 -6.72 11.43
C PHE A 261 9.05 -7.88 11.09
N PHE A 262 8.77 -9.06 11.61
CA PHE A 262 9.44 -10.31 11.27
C PHE A 262 8.38 -11.35 10.88
N GLN A 263 8.71 -12.21 9.90
CA GLN A 263 7.87 -13.37 9.63
C GLN A 263 7.75 -14.21 10.91
N ASN A 264 6.53 -14.61 11.25
CA ASN A 264 6.18 -15.38 12.45
C ASN A 264 6.37 -14.66 13.79
N SER A 265 6.69 -13.37 13.76
CA SER A 265 6.62 -12.52 14.96
C SER A 265 5.18 -12.20 15.34
N PHE A 266 5.00 -11.73 16.57
CA PHE A 266 3.74 -11.13 16.99
C PHE A 266 3.57 -9.74 16.35
N PRO A 267 2.32 -9.31 16.12
CA PRO A 267 2.07 -7.99 15.55
C PRO A 267 2.39 -6.90 16.59
N VAL A 268 3.14 -5.89 16.14
CA VAL A 268 3.65 -4.75 16.90
C VAL A 268 2.78 -3.54 16.63
N GLN A 269 2.46 -2.76 17.65
CA GLN A 269 1.65 -1.57 17.52
C GLN A 269 2.45 -0.41 16.90
N CYS A 270 1.87 0.22 15.87
CA CYS A 270 2.43 1.36 15.15
C CYS A 270 1.49 2.56 15.19
N LEU A 271 2.05 3.75 15.39
CA LEU A 271 1.38 5.02 15.12
C LEU A 271 1.46 5.29 13.63
N MET A 272 0.30 5.42 12.99
CA MET A 272 0.14 5.55 11.56
C MET A 272 -0.36 6.94 11.16
N GLU A 273 0.09 7.41 10.02
CA GLU A 273 -0.37 8.63 9.35
C GLU A 273 -0.61 8.33 7.86
N ALA A 274 -1.49 9.12 7.22
CA ALA A 274 -1.87 8.92 5.82
C ALA A 274 -1.72 10.23 5.03
N GLU A 275 -1.12 10.11 3.86
CA GLU A 275 -0.97 11.15 2.85
C GLU A 275 -1.63 10.70 1.54
N TYR A 276 -2.15 11.66 0.76
CA TYR A 276 -2.91 11.38 -0.46
C TYR A 276 -2.41 12.27 -1.59
N GLU A 277 -1.96 11.64 -2.67
CA GLU A 277 -1.54 12.32 -3.89
C GLU A 277 -2.57 12.06 -4.98
N ASP A 278 -3.06 13.14 -5.58
CA ASP A 278 -4.20 13.15 -6.52
C ASP A 278 -3.86 14.04 -7.73
N GLU A 279 -2.70 13.76 -8.33
CA GLU A 279 -2.16 14.52 -9.47
C GLU A 279 -2.48 13.86 -10.82
N ASP A 280 -2.52 12.52 -10.84
CA ASP A 280 -2.84 11.72 -12.03
C ASP A 280 -4.36 11.74 -12.30
N PRO A 281 -4.85 11.86 -13.55
CA PRO A 281 -6.29 11.90 -13.84
C PRO A 281 -7.03 10.60 -13.47
N ASP A 282 -6.40 9.45 -13.65
CA ASP A 282 -7.02 8.12 -13.56
C ASP A 282 -6.72 7.41 -12.23
N TYR A 283 -5.62 7.77 -11.57
CA TYR A 283 -5.15 7.12 -10.36
C TYR A 283 -5.05 8.06 -9.16
N ILE A 284 -5.25 7.49 -7.97
CA ILE A 284 -4.98 8.15 -6.69
C ILE A 284 -3.95 7.32 -5.93
N VAL A 285 -2.96 8.00 -5.35
CA VAL A 285 -1.94 7.38 -4.52
C VAL A 285 -2.24 7.65 -3.05
N THR A 286 -2.28 6.59 -2.25
CA THR A 286 -2.42 6.66 -0.79
C THR A 286 -1.13 6.16 -0.16
N VAL A 287 -0.45 7.01 0.60
CA VAL A 287 0.80 6.68 1.30
C VAL A 287 0.51 6.62 2.80
N LEU A 288 0.75 5.47 3.41
CA LEU A 288 0.60 5.23 4.84
C LEU A 288 1.99 5.10 5.46
N LYS A 289 2.30 5.89 6.48
CA LYS A 289 3.59 5.85 7.19
C LYS A 289 3.34 5.47 8.63
N GLY A 290 4.10 4.52 9.13
CA GLY A 290 3.94 3.94 10.46
C GLY A 290 5.24 3.89 11.22
N LYS A 291 5.21 4.18 12.52
CA LYS A 291 6.34 4.00 13.43
C LYS A 291 5.93 3.14 14.62
N ILE A 292 6.78 2.20 15.01
CA ILE A 292 6.56 1.36 16.21
C ILE A 292 6.42 2.27 17.44
N ILE A 293 5.40 1.99 18.26
CA ILE A 293 5.20 2.61 19.57
C ILE A 293 5.23 1.61 20.73
N ASP A 294 5.17 0.31 20.42
CA ASP A 294 5.36 -0.76 21.39
C ASP A 294 6.82 -0.84 21.83
N SER A 295 7.04 -1.06 23.12
CA SER A 295 8.36 -1.41 23.66
C SER A 295 8.54 -2.93 23.55
N CYS A 296 9.30 -3.39 22.57
CA CYS A 296 9.67 -4.80 22.41
C CYS A 296 11.13 -4.93 21.95
N SER A 297 11.76 -6.06 22.22
CA SER A 297 13.14 -6.31 21.84
C SER A 297 13.28 -7.09 20.55
N LEU A 298 14.48 -7.05 20.00
CA LEU A 298 14.81 -7.81 18.80
C LEU A 298 14.68 -9.31 19.05
N GLN A 299 14.98 -9.78 20.27
CA GLN A 299 14.90 -11.19 20.62
C GLN A 299 13.44 -11.66 20.71
N GLU A 300 12.54 -10.85 21.27
CA GLU A 300 11.10 -11.12 21.29
C GLU A 300 10.55 -11.26 19.88
N LEU A 301 10.88 -10.32 18.98
CA LEU A 301 10.43 -10.35 17.59
C LEU A 301 10.94 -11.57 16.84
N LYS A 302 12.25 -11.88 16.94
CA LYS A 302 12.85 -13.05 16.29
C LYS A 302 12.28 -14.38 16.79
N ARG A 303 11.87 -14.45 18.05
CA ARG A 303 11.30 -15.66 18.65
C ARG A 303 9.77 -15.73 18.52
N GLY A 304 9.12 -14.63 18.22
CA GLY A 304 7.66 -14.52 18.18
C GLY A 304 6.98 -14.66 19.56
N ILE A 305 7.69 -14.35 20.64
CA ILE A 305 7.21 -14.51 22.02
C ILE A 305 7.49 -13.21 22.78
N ARG A 306 6.50 -12.70 23.52
CA ARG A 306 6.69 -11.56 24.44
C ARG A 306 7.22 -12.04 25.80
N PHE A 307 8.12 -11.27 26.39
CA PHE A 307 8.63 -11.49 27.74
C PHE A 307 7.88 -10.62 28.75
N GLU A 308 7.87 -11.05 30.02
CA GLU A 308 7.11 -10.37 31.09
C GLU A 308 7.84 -9.15 31.67
N ALA A 309 9.15 -9.03 31.45
CA ALA A 309 9.97 -7.93 31.98
C ALA A 309 10.01 -6.76 31.00
N ALA A 310 9.94 -5.53 31.53
CA ALA A 310 10.17 -4.33 30.73
C ALA A 310 11.63 -4.28 30.27
N GLU A 311 11.84 -4.02 28.98
CA GLU A 311 13.17 -4.07 28.36
C GLU A 311 13.85 -2.69 28.32
N GLU A 312 15.17 -2.69 28.54
CA GLU A 312 16.00 -1.47 28.60
C GLU A 312 16.32 -0.90 27.21
N GLU A 313 16.31 -1.74 26.16
CA GLU A 313 16.71 -1.40 24.78
C GLU A 313 15.66 -1.86 23.74
N PRO A 314 14.52 -1.15 23.61
CA PRO A 314 13.51 -1.50 22.63
C PRO A 314 13.99 -1.24 21.20
N VAL A 315 13.53 -2.07 20.27
CA VAL A 315 13.69 -1.82 18.84
C VAL A 315 12.88 -0.61 18.39
N SER A 316 13.38 0.08 17.38
CA SER A 316 12.60 1.05 16.61
C SER A 316 12.32 0.47 15.23
N GLY A 317 11.20 0.87 14.63
CA GLY A 317 10.82 0.37 13.32
C GLY A 317 9.88 1.30 12.61
N GLU A 318 9.97 1.27 11.29
CA GLU A 318 9.15 2.04 10.38
C GLU A 318 8.54 1.12 9.32
N ILE A 319 7.28 1.38 8.98
CA ILE A 319 6.58 0.73 7.87
C ILE A 319 6.00 1.82 6.97
N ILE A 320 6.19 1.68 5.67
CA ILE A 320 5.60 2.55 4.66
C ILE A 320 4.80 1.64 3.73
N LEU A 321 3.53 1.95 3.51
CA LEU A 321 2.69 1.30 2.51
C LEU A 321 2.21 2.35 1.51
N GLN A 322 2.31 2.05 0.23
CA GLN A 322 1.87 2.93 -0.84
C GLN A 322 0.94 2.18 -1.77
N TYR A 323 -0.24 2.74 -2.00
CA TYR A 323 -1.27 2.13 -2.83
C TYR A 323 -1.64 3.06 -3.98
N THR A 324 -1.55 2.56 -5.20
CA THR A 324 -2.09 3.22 -6.40
C THR A 324 -3.39 2.53 -6.79
N THR A 325 -4.50 3.27 -6.72
CA THR A 325 -5.83 2.74 -7.05
C THR A 325 -6.49 3.54 -8.14
N HIS A 326 -7.27 2.88 -9.00
CA HIS A 326 -7.97 3.55 -10.09
C HIS A 326 -9.21 4.30 -9.57
N LYS A 327 -9.34 5.59 -9.90
CA LYS A 327 -10.40 6.46 -9.38
C LYS A 327 -11.81 6.01 -9.78
N HIS A 328 -11.99 5.49 -11.00
CA HIS A 328 -13.28 4.98 -11.46
C HIS A 328 -13.54 3.52 -11.07
N HIS A 329 -12.64 2.60 -11.43
CA HIS A 329 -12.84 1.15 -11.23
C HIS A 329 -12.58 0.66 -9.80
N LYS A 330 -11.94 1.48 -8.96
CA LYS A 330 -11.59 1.18 -7.56
C LYS A 330 -10.67 -0.02 -7.40
N ASN A 331 -10.02 -0.46 -8.48
CA ASN A 331 -9.08 -1.56 -8.43
C ASN A 331 -7.72 -1.11 -7.89
N LEU A 332 -7.03 -2.04 -7.27
CA LEU A 332 -5.65 -1.91 -6.83
C LEU A 332 -4.74 -2.20 -8.01
N PHE A 333 -4.10 -1.15 -8.53
CA PHE A 333 -3.21 -1.22 -9.69
C PHE A 333 -1.77 -1.55 -9.27
N ARG A 334 -1.30 -0.91 -8.19
CA ARG A 334 0.03 -1.12 -7.63
C ARG A 334 -0.01 -0.98 -6.12
N ALA A 335 0.74 -1.83 -5.43
CA ALA A 335 1.02 -1.68 -4.01
C ALA A 335 2.51 -1.82 -3.77
N GLU A 336 3.05 -0.98 -2.91
CA GLU A 336 4.42 -1.08 -2.44
C GLU A 336 4.41 -1.04 -0.93
N SER A 337 5.35 -1.74 -0.32
CA SER A 337 5.65 -1.47 1.06
C SER A 337 7.12 -1.66 1.36
N SER A 338 7.56 -0.98 2.40
CA SER A 338 8.87 -1.18 2.97
C SER A 338 8.75 -1.19 4.48
N LEU A 339 9.51 -2.07 5.09
CA LEU A 339 9.60 -2.23 6.52
C LEU A 339 11.08 -2.20 6.88
N SER A 340 11.41 -1.36 7.86
CA SER A 340 12.78 -1.22 8.36
C SER A 340 12.75 -1.34 9.88
N LEU A 341 13.71 -2.08 10.42
CA LEU A 341 13.85 -2.29 11.85
C LEU A 341 15.26 -1.96 12.29
N TRP A 342 15.39 -1.24 13.40
CA TRP A 342 16.65 -0.83 13.99
C TRP A 342 16.74 -1.25 15.46
N HIS A 343 17.97 -1.48 15.90
CA HIS A 343 18.33 -1.69 17.29
C HIS A 343 19.54 -0.79 17.57
N GLU A 344 19.44 0.09 18.57
CA GLU A 344 20.52 1.06 18.91
C GLU A 344 21.05 1.82 17.67
N ASP A 345 20.13 2.36 16.86
CA ASP A 345 20.41 3.08 15.60
C ASP A 345 21.07 2.25 14.47
N ALA A 346 21.37 0.97 14.70
CA ALA A 346 21.85 0.06 13.66
C ALA A 346 20.66 -0.60 12.94
N LEU A 347 20.64 -0.51 11.60
CA LEU A 347 19.67 -1.24 10.79
C LEU A 347 19.85 -2.73 11.04
N VAL A 348 18.80 -3.43 11.39
CA VAL A 348 18.82 -4.89 11.60
C VAL A 348 18.33 -5.60 10.36
N GLN A 349 17.24 -5.09 9.80
CA GLN A 349 16.58 -5.65 8.63
C GLN A 349 15.84 -4.56 7.89
N LYS A 350 15.84 -4.65 6.56
CA LYS A 350 14.90 -3.98 5.71
C LYS A 350 14.30 -4.97 4.72
N HIS A 351 12.97 -4.98 4.62
CA HIS A 351 12.21 -5.79 3.68
C HIS A 351 11.33 -4.85 2.87
N SER A 352 11.43 -4.92 1.55
CA SER A 352 10.58 -4.15 0.65
C SER A 352 9.85 -5.09 -0.30
N ILE A 353 8.63 -4.74 -0.67
CA ILE A 353 7.85 -5.45 -1.67
C ILE A 353 7.23 -4.47 -2.66
N THR A 354 7.22 -4.86 -3.92
CA THR A 354 6.50 -4.19 -5.00
C THR A 354 5.54 -5.19 -5.62
N ILE A 355 4.28 -4.78 -5.73
CA ILE A 355 3.17 -5.53 -6.30
C ILE A 355 2.65 -4.70 -7.47
N THR A 356 2.81 -5.19 -8.69
CA THR A 356 2.35 -4.52 -9.91
C THR A 356 1.44 -5.46 -10.69
N GLN A 357 0.51 -4.90 -11.47
CA GLN A 357 -0.23 -5.68 -12.47
C GLN A 357 0.70 -6.25 -13.55
#